data_AF-A0A958J0R0-F1
#
_entry.id   AF-A0A958J0R0-F1
#
_cell.length_a   1.000
_cell.length_b   1.000
_cell.length_c   1.000
_cell.angle_alpha   90.00
_cell.angle_beta   90.00
_cell.angle_gamma   90.00
#
_symmetry.space_group_name_H-M   'P 1'
#
loop_
_entity.id
_entity.type
_entity.pdbx_description
1 polymer ?
#
loop_
_entity_poly.entity_id
_entity_poly.type
_entity_poly.pdbx_seq_one_letter_code
_entity_poly.pdbx_strand_id
1 'polypeptide(L)'
;AGEQNVSKIKLKVNCRSDINRWNFEIVDAEGNIVRNFAQATELPEEIVWDGRNDAGQLVHDGKFFYRFAVSTVAGETHHSDGTLVSINTAGPSGSLGFDERINNPGENKNEQQ
;
A
#
# COMPACT_ATOMS: atom_id res chain seq x y z
N ALA A 1 -16.91 3.18 6.22
CA ALA A 1 -15.82 2.33 6.75
C ALA A 1 -14.71 2.38 5.71
N GLY A 2 -13.55 2.96 6.05
CA GLY A 2 -12.48 3.19 5.08
C GLY A 2 -11.82 1.89 4.69
N GLU A 3 -11.92 1.52 3.42
CA GLU A 3 -11.17 0.41 2.84
C GLU A 3 -9.69 0.74 2.95
N GLN A 4 -8.96 -0.01 3.76
CA GLN A 4 -7.51 0.15 3.86
C GLN A 4 -6.90 -0.31 2.53
N ASN A 5 -6.47 0.64 1.69
CA ASN A 5 -5.78 0.39 0.42
C ASN A 5 -4.34 -0.06 0.68
N VAL A 6 -4.15 -1.25 1.25
CA VAL A 6 -2.84 -1.87 1.43
C VAL A 6 -2.52 -2.80 0.27
N SER A 7 -1.29 -2.70 -0.25
CA SER A 7 -0.78 -3.66 -1.23
C SER A 7 -0.15 -4.82 -0.50
N LYS A 8 -0.68 -6.03 -0.74
CA LYS A 8 -0.17 -7.29 -0.20
C LYS A 8 0.60 -8.03 -1.28
N ILE A 9 1.88 -8.26 -1.03
CA ILE A 9 2.79 -8.90 -1.97
C ILE A 9 3.18 -10.25 -1.39
N LYS A 10 2.68 -11.32 -2.00
CA LYS A 10 3.09 -12.68 -1.65
C LYS A 10 4.44 -12.98 -2.29
N LEU A 11 5.43 -13.28 -1.47
CA LEU A 11 6.74 -13.68 -1.94
C LEU A 11 6.76 -15.20 -2.14
N LYS A 12 7.09 -15.63 -3.36
CA LYS A 12 7.32 -17.06 -3.66
C LYS A 12 8.72 -17.21 -4.24
N VAL A 13 9.60 -17.82 -3.45
CA VAL A 13 10.98 -18.09 -3.85
C VAL A 13 11.16 -19.60 -3.96
N ASN A 14 11.55 -20.07 -5.14
CA ASN A 14 11.89 -21.46 -5.38
C ASN A 14 13.41 -21.57 -5.52
N CYS A 15 14.12 -21.66 -4.40
CA CYS A 15 15.56 -21.86 -4.36
C CYS A 15 15.87 -23.28 -3.90
N ARG A 16 16.91 -23.90 -4.49
CA ARG A 16 17.37 -25.24 -4.07
C ARG A 16 18.32 -25.21 -2.87
N SER A 17 18.65 -24.02 -2.39
CA SER A 17 19.65 -23.72 -1.37
C SER A 17 19.08 -22.71 -0.38
N ASP A 18 19.55 -22.72 0.86
CA ASP A 18 19.12 -21.78 1.89
C ASP A 18 19.40 -20.33 1.51
N ILE A 19 18.50 -19.43 1.95
CA ILE A 19 18.62 -18.00 1.72
C ILE A 19 19.70 -17.44 2.66
N ASN A 20 20.69 -16.75 2.09
CA ASN A 20 21.70 -16.03 2.86
C ASN A 20 21.24 -14.60 3.15
N ARG A 21 20.76 -13.90 2.11
CA ARG A 21 20.25 -12.52 2.21
C ARG A 21 19.19 -12.25 1.16
N TRP A 22 18.31 -11.30 1.42
CA TRP A 22 17.36 -10.81 0.44
C TRP A 22 17.17 -9.30 0.55
N ASN A 23 16.69 -8.70 -0.54
CA ASN A 23 16.43 -7.28 -0.66
C ASN A 23 15.18 -7.08 -1.52
N PHE A 24 14.20 -6.32 -1.02
CA PHE A 24 12.98 -5.96 -1.72
C PHE A 24 12.83 -4.44 -1.72
N GLU A 25 13.03 -3.84 -2.88
CA GLU A 25 12.94 -2.40 -3.09
C GLU A 25 11.61 -2.08 -3.74
N ILE A 26 10.95 -1.06 -3.24
CA ILE A 26 9.84 -0.39 -3.92
C ILE A 26 10.42 0.85 -4.60
N VAL A 27 10.19 0.98 -5.89
CA VAL A 27 10.70 2.10 -6.69
C VAL A 27 9.56 2.83 -7.39
N ASP A 28 9.72 4.13 -7.60
CA ASP A 28 8.80 4.92 -8.40
C ASP A 28 9.07 4.73 -9.92
N ALA A 29 8.29 5.44 -10.76
CA ALA A 29 8.43 5.40 -12.20
C ALA A 29 9.74 6.03 -12.73
N GLU A 30 10.41 6.86 -11.92
CA GLU A 30 11.71 7.46 -12.22
C GLU A 30 12.87 6.54 -11.80
N GLY A 31 12.57 5.47 -11.05
CA GLY A 31 13.52 4.49 -10.54
C GLY A 31 14.12 4.86 -9.19
N ASN A 32 13.58 5.87 -8.49
CA ASN A 32 14.00 6.21 -7.14
C ASN A 32 13.49 5.19 -6.15
N ILE A 33 14.31 4.82 -5.17
CA ILE A 33 13.91 3.91 -4.09
C ILE A 33 13.02 4.67 -3.12
N VAL A 34 11.80 4.17 -2.96
CA VAL A 34 10.76 4.72 -2.11
C VAL A 34 10.76 4.03 -0.74
N ARG A 35 10.94 2.72 -0.75
CA ARG A 35 11.04 1.91 0.46
C ARG A 35 11.95 0.72 0.19
N ASN A 36 12.76 0.33 1.18
CA ASN A 36 13.57 -0.88 1.09
C ASN A 36 13.30 -1.82 2.27
N PHE A 37 13.10 -3.10 1.96
CA PHE A 37 13.05 -4.16 2.95
C PHE A 37 14.22 -5.10 2.72
N ALA A 38 15.11 -5.20 3.69
CA ALA A 38 16.26 -6.09 3.61
C ALA A 38 16.48 -6.78 4.95
N GLN A 39 16.55 -8.11 4.94
CA GLN A 39 16.93 -8.92 6.10
C GLN A 39 17.81 -10.10 5.68
N ALA A 40 18.51 -10.67 6.66
CA ALA A 40 19.31 -11.87 6.48
C ALA A 40 18.44 -13.10 6.76
N THR A 41 18.54 -14.11 5.89
CA THR A 41 18.10 -15.50 6.11
C THR A 41 16.59 -15.74 6.27
N GLU A 42 15.81 -14.82 6.85
CA GLU A 42 14.37 -14.97 7.08
C GLU A 42 13.59 -14.19 6.01
N LEU A 43 13.04 -14.91 5.04
CA LEU A 43 12.17 -14.33 4.02
C LEU A 43 10.72 -14.36 4.51
N PRO A 44 10.04 -13.22 4.63
CA PRO A 44 8.63 -13.20 5.00
C PRO A 44 7.77 -13.77 3.87
N GLU A 45 6.67 -14.44 4.21
CA GLU A 45 5.70 -14.93 3.22
C GLU A 45 4.98 -13.77 2.49
N GLU A 46 4.81 -12.64 3.18
CA GLU A 46 4.13 -11.46 2.68
C GLU A 46 4.88 -10.18 3.06
N ILE A 47 5.03 -9.27 2.09
CA ILE A 47 5.37 -7.88 2.34
C ILE A 47 4.10 -7.04 2.20
N VAL A 48 3.85 -6.20 3.19
CA VAL A 48 2.75 -5.25 3.19
C VAL A 48 3.30 -3.85 3.01
N TRP A 49 2.80 -3.15 2.00
CA TRP A 49 3.11 -1.75 1.80
C TRP A 49 1.84 -0.90 1.85
N ASP A 50 1.92 0.18 2.64
CA ASP A 50 0.83 1.09 2.97
C ASP A 50 0.93 2.42 2.20
N GLY A 51 1.75 2.49 1.15
CA GLY A 51 1.93 3.71 0.37
C GLY A 51 2.82 4.75 1.06
N ARG A 52 3.69 4.34 2.00
CA ARG A 52 4.61 5.22 2.70
C ARG A 52 6.07 4.95 2.35
N ASN A 53 6.90 5.99 2.36
CA ASN A 53 8.35 5.85 2.21
C ASN A 53 9.03 5.42 3.52
N ASP A 54 10.35 5.25 3.53
CA ASP A 54 11.13 4.90 4.74
C ASP A 54 11.04 5.95 5.86
N ALA A 55 10.75 7.22 5.53
CA ALA A 55 10.50 8.27 6.51
C ALA A 55 9.07 8.24 7.10
N GLY A 56 8.24 7.28 6.70
CA GLY A 56 6.85 7.16 7.13
C GLY A 56 5.91 8.19 6.49
N GLN A 57 6.35 8.89 5.46
CA GLN A 57 5.56 9.88 4.71
C GLN A 57 4.79 9.19 3.58
N LEU A 58 3.56 9.65 3.32
CA LEU A 58 2.79 9.17 2.18
C LEU A 58 3.51 9.55 0.87
N VAL A 59 3.55 8.62 -0.07
CA VAL A 59 4.12 8.88 -1.39
C VAL A 59 3.12 9.58 -2.29
N HIS A 60 3.62 10.26 -3.32
CA HIS A 60 2.77 10.90 -4.32
C HIS A 60 2.04 9.87 -5.18
N ASP A 61 0.93 10.30 -5.79
CA ASP A 61 0.24 9.52 -6.80
C ASP A 61 1.19 9.14 -7.92
N GLY A 62 1.11 7.88 -8.34
CA GLY A 62 2.03 7.35 -9.32
C GLY A 62 2.00 5.85 -9.44
N LYS A 63 2.80 5.36 -10.38
CA LYS A 63 3.06 3.93 -10.55
C LYS A 63 4.30 3.55 -9.76
N PHE A 64 4.17 2.48 -9.00
CA PHE A 64 5.25 1.90 -8.22
C PHE A 64 5.54 0.50 -8.72
N PHE A 65 6.82 0.16 -8.65
CA PHE A 65 7.38 -1.10 -9.10
C PHE A 65 8.14 -1.72 -7.93
N TYR A 66 8.38 -3.02 -8.00
CA TYR A 66 9.25 -3.69 -7.06
C TYR A 66 10.47 -4.26 -7.76
N ARG A 67 11.59 -4.32 -7.02
CA ARG A 67 12.79 -5.08 -7.38
C ARG A 67 13.13 -5.98 -6.21
N PHE A 68 13.25 -7.26 -6.48
CA PHE A 68 13.50 -8.28 -5.48
C PHE A 68 14.74 -9.07 -5.85
N ALA A 69 15.64 -9.23 -4.89
CA ALA A 69 16.87 -9.98 -5.05
C ALA A 69 17.06 -10.92 -3.86
N VAL A 70 17.45 -12.17 -4.14
CA VAL A 70 17.75 -13.19 -3.12
C VAL A 70 19.09 -13.78 -3.44
N SER A 71 20.02 -13.75 -2.48
CA SER A 71 21.28 -14.50 -2.56
C SER A 71 21.21 -15.71 -1.64
N THR A 72 21.62 -16.87 -2.15
CA THR A 72 21.67 -18.13 -1.40
C THR A 72 23.05 -18.35 -0.78
N VAL A 73 23.14 -19.27 0.18
CA VAL A 73 24.42 -19.70 0.78
C VAL A 73 25.34 -20.40 -0.23
N ALA A 74 24.77 -20.97 -1.29
CA ALA A 74 25.52 -21.59 -2.39
C ALA A 74 26.20 -20.56 -3.32
N GLY A 75 25.96 -19.26 -3.11
CA GLY A 75 26.49 -18.18 -3.94
C GLY A 75 25.64 -17.83 -5.15
N GLU A 76 24.46 -18.44 -5.30
CA GLU A 76 23.51 -18.09 -6.37
C GLU A 76 22.78 -16.81 -6.00
N THR A 77 22.49 -15.95 -6.97
CA THR A 77 21.61 -14.80 -6.78
C THR A 77 20.49 -14.82 -7.81
N HIS A 78 19.26 -14.70 -7.32
CA HIS A 78 18.04 -14.66 -8.12
C HIS A 78 17.44 -13.26 -8.04
N HIS A 79 16.92 -12.77 -9.16
CA HIS A 79 16.28 -11.47 -9.28
C HIS A 79 14.86 -11.63 -9.82
N SER A 80 13.96 -10.75 -9.36
CA SER A 80 12.61 -10.59 -9.90
C SER A 80 12.20 -9.14 -9.76
N ASP A 81 11.58 -8.60 -10.78
CA ASP A 81 11.04 -7.24 -10.78
C ASP A 81 9.67 -7.21 -11.45
N GLY A 82 8.92 -6.14 -11.20
CA GLY A 82 7.62 -5.97 -11.84
C GLY A 82 6.82 -4.80 -11.30
N THR A 83 5.63 -4.61 -11.85
CA THR A 83 4.68 -3.61 -11.37
C THR A 83 4.15 -4.02 -10.00
N LEU A 84 4.23 -3.10 -9.04
CA LEU A 84 3.71 -3.30 -7.68
C LEU A 84 2.25 -2.86 -7.59
N VAL A 85 2.01 -1.57 -7.76
CA VAL A 85 0.70 -0.94 -7.60
C VAL A 85 0.71 0.44 -8.26
N SER A 86 -0.48 0.96 -8.57
CA SER A 86 -0.66 2.39 -8.92
C SER A 86 -1.45 3.07 -7.82
N ILE A 87 -0.91 4.12 -7.23
CA ILE A 87 -1.58 4.94 -6.23
C ILE A 87 -2.24 6.12 -6.93
N ASN A 88 -3.51 6.30 -6.66
CA ASN A 88 -4.29 7.44 -7.12
C ASN A 88 -5.16 7.90 -5.93
N THR A 89 -4.89 9.10 -5.43
CA THR A 89 -5.63 9.73 -4.33
C THR A 89 -6.72 10.67 -4.83
N ALA A 90 -6.98 10.75 -6.15
CA ALA A 90 -8.22 11.31 -6.66
C ALA A 90 -9.37 10.38 -6.22
N GLY A 91 -9.90 10.66 -5.03
CA GLY A 91 -11.11 10.00 -4.54
C GLY A 91 -12.27 10.19 -5.53
N PRO A 92 -13.35 9.42 -5.42
CA PRO A 92 -14.56 9.75 -6.15
C PRO A 92 -14.96 11.19 -5.80
N SER A 93 -15.12 12.06 -6.81
CA SER A 93 -15.69 13.40 -6.62
C SER A 93 -17.14 13.25 -6.18
N GLY A 94 -17.37 13.09 -4.89
CA GLY A 94 -18.70 13.13 -4.29
C GLY A 94 -19.10 14.58 -4.02
N SER A 95 -20.12 15.07 -4.72
CA SER A 95 -20.78 16.32 -4.33
C SER A 95 -21.51 16.10 -3.00
N LEU A 96 -21.07 16.76 -1.93
CA LEU A 96 -21.84 16.90 -0.71
C LEU A 96 -23.01 17.86 -0.99
N GLY A 97 -24.14 17.33 -1.44
CA GLY A 97 -25.39 18.07 -1.48
C GLY A 97 -25.93 18.19 -0.06
N PHE A 98 -25.83 19.37 0.55
CA PHE A 98 -26.65 19.70 1.70
C PHE A 98 -28.08 19.94 1.19
N ASP A 99 -28.99 19.00 1.44
CA ASP A 99 -30.42 19.24 1.28
C ASP A 99 -30.88 20.06 2.49
N GLU A 100 -30.65 21.38 2.42
CA GLU A 100 -31.20 22.31 3.40
C GLU A 100 -32.69 22.48 3.11
N ARG A 101 -33.51 21.55 3.59
CA ARG A 101 -34.95 21.77 3.70
C ARG A 101 -35.23 22.72 4.86
N ILE A 102 -35.04 24.00 4.61
CA ILE A 102 -35.82 25.04 5.28
C ILE A 102 -37.29 24.90 4.85
N ASN A 103 -38.18 24.72 5.85
CA ASN A 103 -39.60 25.12 5.93
C ASN A 103 -40.35 24.13 6.84
N ASN A 104 -41.06 24.50 7.91
CA ASN A 104 -41.62 25.79 8.32
C ASN A 104 -42.13 25.62 9.78
N PRO A 105 -42.27 26.69 10.59
CA PRO A 105 -42.69 26.62 11.98
C PRO A 105 -44.20 26.43 12.08
N GLY A 106 -44.59 25.48 12.92
CA GLY A 106 -45.98 25.30 13.35
C GLY A 106 -45.96 24.79 14.77
N GLU A 107 -46.18 25.69 15.72
CA GLU A 107 -46.60 25.34 17.08
C GLU A 107 -47.75 24.31 17.04
N ASN A 108 -47.79 23.39 17.99
CA ASN A 108 -48.90 23.34 18.95
C ASN A 108 -48.66 22.30 20.08
N LYS A 109 -48.59 22.88 21.28
CA LYS A 109 -48.82 22.44 22.66
C LYS A 109 -49.31 21.02 22.94
N ASN A 110 -48.70 20.47 24.00
CA ASN A 110 -49.16 19.37 24.84
C ASN A 110 -50.68 19.38 25.12
N GLU A 111 -51.29 18.20 25.12
CA GLU A 111 -52.26 17.75 26.15
C GLU A 111 -52.45 16.23 26.04
N GLN A 112 -51.89 15.48 27.00
CA GLN A 112 -52.43 14.20 27.42
C GLN A 112 -53.30 14.48 28.66
N GLN A 113 -54.52 13.95 28.63
CA GLN A 113 -55.57 13.90 29.68
C GLN A 113 -56.52 15.08 29.78
#